data_AF-A0A1E3XC70-F1
#
_entry.id   AF-A0A1E3XC70-F1
#
_cell.length_a   1.000
_cell.length_b   1.000
_cell.length_c   1.000
_cell.angle_alpha   90.00
_cell.angle_beta   90.00
_cell.angle_gamma   90.00
#
_symmetry.space_group_name_H-M   'P 1'
#
loop_
_entity.id
_entity.type
_entity.pdbx_description
1 polymer ?
#
loop_
_entity_poly.entity_id
_entity_poly.type
_entity_poly.pdbx_seq_one_letter_code
_entity_poly.pdbx_strand_id
1 'polypeptide(L)' 'MARKSSIDEEVFLYYKKYDRLYCVVAKHIEKDGFLITTYPTDKVKEGETIWTK' A
#
# COMPACT_ATOMS: atom_id res chain seq x y z
N MET A 1 -5.44 -2.75 -6.00
CA MET A 1 -5.21 -1.29 -6.14
C MET A 1 -3.96 -0.89 -5.37
N ALA A 2 -3.30 0.20 -5.75
CA ALA A 2 -2.14 0.74 -5.05
C ALA A 2 -2.29 2.26 -4.85
N ARG A 3 -1.82 2.75 -3.71
CA ARG A 3 -1.79 4.17 -3.34
C ARG A 3 -0.41 4.56 -2.83
N LYS A 4 -0.02 5.82 -3.02
CA LYS A 4 1.19 6.40 -2.41
C LYS A 4 0.79 7.04 -1.08
N SER A 5 1.63 6.89 -0.07
CA SER A 5 1.42 7.52 1.23
C SER A 5 1.43 9.05 1.08
N SER A 6 0.60 9.73 1.87
CA SER A 6 0.55 11.20 1.90
C SER A 6 1.67 11.82 2.74
N ILE A 7 2.46 11.00 3.45
CA ILE A 7 3.49 11.47 4.40
C ILE A 7 4.91 11.11 3.94
N ASP A 8 5.09 9.92 3.34
CA ASP A 8 6.39 9.43 2.89
C ASP A 8 6.28 8.99 1.45
N GLU A 9 6.97 9.68 0.55
CA GLU A 9 6.88 9.44 -0.88
C GLU A 9 7.45 8.08 -1.33
N GLU A 10 8.29 7.47 -0.50
CA GLU A 10 8.85 6.15 -0.78
C GLU A 10 7.93 5.04 -0.29
N VAL A 11 6.85 5.36 0.43
CA VAL A 11 5.92 4.39 1.01
C VAL A 11 4.67 4.24 0.14
N PHE A 12 4.38 2.98 -0.19
CA PHE A 12 3.24 2.58 -1.00
C PHE A 12 2.34 1.62 -0.21
N LEU A 13 1.04 1.77 -0.43
CA LEU A 13 -0.02 0.98 0.17
C LEU A 13 -0.69 0.15 -0.92
N TYR A 14 -0.49 -1.15 -0.86
CA TYR A 14 -1.07 -2.12 -1.79
C TYR A 14 -2.26 -2.80 -1.14
N TYR A 15 -3.33 -2.92 -1.90
CA TYR A 15 -4.57 -3.51 -1.43
C TYR A 15 -5.00 -4.69 -2.30
N LYS A 16 -5.29 -5.80 -1.63
CA LYS A 16 -5.81 -7.02 -2.23
C LYS A 16 -6.89 -7.62 -1.36
N LYS A 17 -8.00 -8.04 -1.98
CA LYS A 17 -9.08 -8.76 -1.31
C LYS A 17 -8.85 -10.27 -1.49
N TYR A 18 -8.83 -10.98 -0.37
CA TYR A 18 -8.91 -12.43 -0.28
C TYR A 18 -10.22 -12.79 0.45
N ASP A 19 -10.14 -13.35 1.65
CA ASP A 19 -11.26 -13.46 2.60
C ASP A 19 -11.59 -12.11 3.26
N ARG A 20 -10.56 -11.32 3.56
CA ARG A 20 -10.63 -9.91 3.99
C ARG A 20 -9.86 -9.01 3.04
N LEU A 21 -10.03 -7.70 3.18
CA LEU A 21 -9.19 -6.74 2.49
C LEU A 21 -7.88 -6.60 3.29
N TYR A 22 -6.75 -6.81 2.62
CA TYR A 22 -5.43 -6.64 3.22
C TYR A 22 -4.77 -5.39 2.67
N CYS A 23 -4.12 -4.66 3.57
CA CYS A 23 -3.22 -3.57 3.24
C CYS A 23 -1.79 -4.03 3.47
N VAL A 24 -0.97 -3.97 2.43
CA VAL A 24 0.48 -4.20 2.49
C VAL A 24 1.16 -2.85 2.37
N VAL A 25 1.97 -2.51 3.36
CA VAL A 25 2.78 -1.30 3.37
C VAL A 25 4.20 -1.69 3.01
N ALA A 26 4.72 -1.10 1.94
CA ALA A 26 6.09 -1.34 1.49
C ALA A 26 6.80 0.00 1.24
N LYS A 27 8.11 0.01 1.47
CA LYS A 27 8.97 1.14 1.12
C LYS A 27 9.81 0.76 -0.09
N HIS A 28 9.82 1.63 -1.09
CA HIS A 28 10.60 1.48 -2.33
C HIS A 28 11.78 2.45 -2.27
N ILE A 29 12.99 1.93 -2.40
CA ILE A 29 14.23 2.70 -2.36
C ILE A 29 15.01 2.37 -3.62
N GLU A 30 15.08 3.33 -4.55
CA GLU A 30 15.70 3.19 -5.86
C GLU A 30 15.22 1.94 -6.65
N LYS A 31 16.02 0.88 -6.68
CA LYS A 31 15.75 -0.38 -7.40
C LYS A 31 15.30 -1.52 -6.47
N ASP A 32 15.29 -1.26 -5.17
CA ASP A 32 14.93 -2.23 -4.14
C ASP A 32 13.72 -1.76 -3.34
N GLY A 33 13.30 -2.61 -2.41
CA GLY A 33 12.27 -2.27 -1.44
C GLY A 33 12.09 -3.37 -0.43
N PHE A 34 11.36 -3.04 0.62
CA PHE A 34 11.03 -4.01 1.66
C PHE A 34 9.60 -3.82 2.15
N LEU A 35 9.02 -4.94 2.57
CA LEU A 35 7.71 -4.96 3.22
C LEU A 35 7.89 -4.45 4.66
N ILE A 36 7.16 -3.40 5.01
CA ILE A 36 7.13 -2.86 6.37
C ILE A 36 6.16 -3.68 7.21
N THR A 37 4.91 -3.80 6.76
CA THR A 37 3.87 -4.55 7.46
C THR A 37 2.73 -4.94 6.54
N THR A 38 1.98 -5.95 6.97
CA THR A 38 0.73 -6.38 6.34
C THR A 38 -0.32 -6.54 7.43
N TYR A 39 -1.51 -5.97 7.21
CA TYR A 39 -2.62 -6.08 8.15
C TYR A 39 -3.97 -6.14 7.42
N PRO A 40 -4.97 -6.84 7.99
CA PRO A 40 -6.35 -6.76 7.50
C PRO A 40 -6.95 -5.38 7.81
N THR A 41 -7.79 -4.87 6.92
CA THR A 41 -8.49 -3.59 7.07
C THR A 41 -9.86 -3.66 6.40
N ASP A 42 -10.83 -2.90 6.88
CA ASP A 42 -12.15 -2.82 6.25
C ASP A 42 -12.22 -1.70 5.20
N LYS A 43 -11.21 -0.83 5.14
CA LYS A 43 -11.19 0.37 4.28
C LYS A 43 -9.83 0.60 3.65
N VAL A 44 -9.86 1.18 2.45
CA VAL A 44 -8.68 1.69 1.74
C VAL A 44 -8.35 3.08 2.30
N LYS A 45 -7.11 3.31 2.73
CA LYS A 45 -6.69 4.63 3.26
C LYS A 45 -6.69 5.70 2.17
N GLU A 46 -7.01 6.92 2.56
CA GLU A 46 -6.85 8.13 1.73
C GLU A 46 -5.38 8.34 1.34
N GLY A 47 -5.16 8.88 0.13
CA GLY A 47 -3.84 9.04 -0.47
C GLY A 47 -3.93 9.12 -2.00
N GLU A 48 -2.81 9.45 -2.64
CA GLU A 48 -2.71 9.51 -4.09
C GLU A 48 -2.94 8.12 -4.69
N THR A 49 -3.86 8.01 -5.64
CA THR A 49 -4.14 6.76 -6.32
C THR A 49 -3.12 6.54 -7.43
N ILE A 50 -2.26 5.55 -7.24
CA ILE A 50 -1.22 5.19 -8.22
C ILE A 50 -1.74 4.19 -9.23
N TRP A 51 -2.60 3.26 -8.79
CA TRP A 51 -3.12 2.22 -9.67
C TRP A 51 -4.46 1.64 -9.23
N THR A 52 -5.40 1.64 -10.15
CA THR A 52 -6.74 1.03 -10.03
C THR A 52 -6.91 0.03 -11.16
N LYS A 53 -6.65 -1.24 -10.88
CA LYS A 53 -7.11 -2.38 -11.69
C LYS A 53 -7.99 -3.26 -10.82
#